data_AF-A0A3D5CMW7-F1
#
_entry.id   AF-A0A3D5CMW7-F1
#
_cell.length_a   1.000
_cell.length_b   1.000
_cell.length_c   1.000
_cell.angle_alpha   90.00
_cell.angle_beta   90.00
_cell.angle_gamma   90.00
#
_symmetry.space_group_name_H-M   'P 1'
#
loop_
_entity.id
_entity.type
_entity.pdbx_description
1 polymer ?
#
loop_
_entity_poly.entity_id
_entity_poly.type
_entity_poly.pdbx_seq_one_letter_code
_entity_poly.pdbx_strand_id
1 'polypeptide(L)' 'MATLTHLVHELLGIHLTKLQMDAFHFYETELRRWNEIINLTRILDSQDILVQHFLDSLSCLLPLHNISG' A
#
# COMPACT_ATOMS: atom_id res chain seq x y z
N MET A 1 -5.65 -4.26 -5.52
CA MET A 1 -6.04 -3.86 -4.15
C MET A 1 -6.51 -5.01 -3.27
N ALA A 2 -7.26 -6.00 -3.76
CA ALA A 2 -7.65 -7.16 -2.94
C ALA A 2 -6.45 -7.89 -2.30
N THR A 3 -5.36 -8.08 -3.04
CA THR A 3 -4.10 -8.67 -2.55
C THR A 3 -3.48 -7.87 -1.41
N LEU A 4 -3.47 -6.54 -1.50
CA LEU A 4 -2.94 -5.67 -0.44
C LEU A 4 -3.74 -5.85 0.85
N THR A 5 -5.08 -5.80 0.76
CA THR A 5 -5.95 -5.97 1.94
C THR A 5 -5.72 -7.31 2.63
N HIS A 6 -5.54 -8.38 1.84
CA HIS A 6 -5.26 -9.71 2.39
C HIS A 6 -3.90 -9.75 3.10
N LEU A 7 -2.84 -9.25 2.46
CA LEU A 7 -1.49 -9.27 3.02
C LEU A 7 -1.33 -8.35 4.24
N VAL A 8 -1.99 -7.19 4.25
CA VAL A 8 -2.00 -6.28 5.42
C VAL A 8 -2.65 -6.97 6.62
N HIS A 9 -3.73 -7.71 6.40
CA HIS A 9 -4.37 -8.48 7.47
C HIS A 9 -3.47 -9.63 7.95
N GLU A 10 -2.91 -10.42 7.04
CA GLU A 10 -2.11 -11.59 7.39
C GLU A 10 -0.78 -11.22 8.08
N LEU A 11 -0.08 -10.21 7.57
CA LEU A 11 1.27 -9.86 8.02
C LEU A 11 1.28 -8.83 9.15
N LEU A 12 0.31 -7.93 9.17
CA LEU A 12 0.27 -6.81 10.13
C LEU A 12 -0.86 -6.95 11.15
N GLY A 13 -1.81 -7.87 10.94
CA GLY A 13 -3.01 -7.98 11.79
C GLY A 13 -3.97 -6.79 11.67
N ILE A 14 -3.81 -5.95 10.64
CA ILE A 14 -4.58 -4.72 10.46
C ILE A 14 -5.73 -4.98 9.48
N HIS A 15 -6.95 -4.62 9.86
CA HIS A 15 -8.07 -4.56 8.94
C HIS A 15 -8.20 -3.16 8.35
N LEU A 16 -8.02 -3.06 7.03
CA LEU A 16 -8.26 -1.80 6.33
C LEU A 16 -9.77 -1.52 6.26
N THR A 17 -10.16 -0.34 6.71
CA THR A 17 -11.51 0.18 6.53
C THR A 17 -11.79 0.47 5.05
N LYS A 18 -13.06 0.54 4.66
CA LYS A 18 -13.46 0.92 3.31
C LYS A 18 -12.83 2.24 2.85
N LEU A 19 -12.83 3.25 3.72
CA LEU A 19 -12.23 4.55 3.42
C LEU A 19 -10.73 4.46 3.16
N GLN A 20 -9.99 3.64 3.92
CA GLN A 20 -8.56 3.43 3.70
C GLN A 20 -8.30 2.67 2.40
N MET A 21 -9.12 1.66 2.07
CA MET A 21 -9.03 0.97 0.78
C MET A 21 -9.27 1.92 -0.40
N ASP A 22 -10.29 2.77 -0.30
CA ASP A 22 -10.59 3.78 -1.32
C ASP A 22 -9.43 4.78 -1.48
N ALA A 23 -8.79 5.18 -0.37
CA ALA A 23 -7.61 6.04 -0.39
C ALA A 23 -6.40 5.38 -1.07
N PHE A 24 -6.14 4.10 -0.82
CA PHE A 24 -5.07 3.36 -1.51
C PHE A 24 -5.34 3.25 -3.02
N HIS A 25 -6.60 3.05 -3.40
CA HIS A 25 -6.99 2.97 -4.81
C HIS A 25 -6.85 4.32 -5.52
N PHE A 26 -7.21 5.41 -4.85
CA PHE A 26 -6.98 6.76 -5.33
C PHE A 26 -5.47 7.04 -5.49
N TYR A 27 -4.66 6.68 -4.49
CA TYR A 27 -3.21 6.87 -4.54
C TYR A 27 -2.54 6.07 -5.67
N GLU A 28 -2.96 4.81 -5.89
CA GLU A 28 -2.53 4.02 -7.07
C GLU A 28 -2.84 4.74 -8.38
N THR A 29 -4.05 5.29 -8.51
CA THR A 29 -4.50 5.98 -9.73
C THR A 29 -3.64 7.21 -10.01
N GLU A 30 -3.41 8.03 -9.00
CA GLU A 30 -2.55 9.22 -9.12
C GLU A 30 -1.11 8.84 -9.43
N LEU A 31 -0.55 7.83 -8.75
CA LEU A 31 0.80 7.35 -9.01
C LEU A 31 0.98 6.92 -10.47
N ARG A 32 0.03 6.17 -11.04
CA ARG A 32 0.06 5.77 -12.45
C ARG A 32 0.00 6.98 -13.39
N ARG A 33 -0.93 7.91 -13.14
CA ARG A 33 -1.08 9.15 -13.91
C ARG A 33 0.21 9.97 -13.93
N TRP A 34 0.87 10.12 -12.79
CA TRP A 34 2.12 10.88 -12.72
C TRP A 34 3.32 10.12 -13.30
N ASN A 35 3.31 8.78 -13.24
CA ASN A 35 4.37 7.96 -13.84
C ASN A 35 4.41 8.10 -15.37
N GLU A 36 3.26 8.27 -16.02
CA GLU A 36 3.16 8.54 -17.46
C GLU A 36 3.86 9.84 -17.87
N ILE A 37 3.96 10.82 -16.96
CA ILE A 37 4.45 12.17 -17.25
C ILE A 37 5.93 12.34 -16.87
N ILE A 38 6.35 11.78 -15.73
CA ILE A 38 7.67 12.08 -15.15
C ILE A 38 8.53 10.82 -14.91
N ASN A 39 8.09 9.63 -15.36
CA ASN A 39 8.79 8.36 -15.15
C ASN A 39 9.22 8.19 -13.68
N LEU A 40 8.27 8.48 -12.79
CA LEU A 40 8.50 8.62 -11.35
C LEU A 40 9.03 7.35 -10.71
N THR A 41 8.91 6.18 -11.36
CA THR A 41 9.72 4.99 -11.09
C THR A 41 9.22 3.77 -11.89
N ARG A 42 10.14 2.92 -12.33
CA ARG A 42 9.97 1.52 -12.83
C ARG A 42 9.11 0.59 -11.95
N ILE A 43 8.67 1.11 -10.81
CA ILE A 43 7.97 0.48 -9.70
C ILE A 43 6.48 0.21 -10.03
N LEU A 44 5.88 0.98 -10.93
CA LEU A 44 4.44 0.89 -11.24
C LEU A 44 4.09 -0.05 -12.41
N ASP A 45 5.10 -0.62 -13.07
CA ASP A 45 4.92 -1.55 -14.20
C ASP A 45 4.35 -2.91 -13.74
N SER A 46 4.54 -3.27 -12.47
CA SER A 46 3.99 -4.49 -11.88
C SER A 46 3.10 -4.18 -10.70
N GLN A 47 1.92 -4.81 -10.68
CA GLN A 47 0.99 -4.75 -9.56
C GLN A 47 1.63 -5.27 -8.27
N ASP A 48 2.50 -6.29 -8.36
CA ASP A 48 3.16 -6.88 -7.20
C ASP A 48 4.16 -5.92 -6.56
N ILE A 49 4.91 -5.19 -7.39
CA ILE A 49 5.88 -4.19 -6.89
C ILE A 49 5.13 -3.07 -6.18
N LEU A 50 4.03 -2.56 -6.75
CA LEU A 50 3.19 -1.56 -6.09
C LEU A 50 2.63 -2.04 -4.74
N VAL A 51 2.12 -3.28 -4.68
CA VAL A 51 1.63 -3.88 -3.44
C VAL A 51 2.76 -3.98 -2.40
N GLN A 52 3.96 -4.38 -2.82
CA GLN A 52 5.12 -4.46 -1.94
C GLN A 52 5.51 -3.09 -1.38
N HIS A 53 5.46 -2.02 -2.17
CA HIS A 53 5.72 -0.66 -1.67
C HIS A 53 4.71 -0.17 -0.64
N PHE A 54 3.43 -0.49 -0.83
CA PHE A 54 2.41 -0.17 0.15
C PHE A 54 2.61 -0.96 1.44
N LEU A 55 2.97 -2.25 1.35
CA LEU A 55 3.29 -3.07 2.51
C LEU A 55 4.54 -2.56 3.24
N ASP A 56 5.61 -2.22 2.53
CA ASP A 56 6.84 -1.66 3.10
C ASP A 56 6.52 -0.37 3.87
N SER A 57 5.69 0.50 3.29
CA SER A 57 5.27 1.75 3.94
C SER A 57 4.43 1.49 5.20
N LEU A 58 3.54 0.50 5.16
CA LEU A 58 2.71 0.11 6.30
C LEU A 58 3.48 -0.65 7.38
N SER A 59 4.58 -1.32 7.03
CA SER A 59 5.44 -2.04 7.98
C SER A 59 6.04 -1.11 9.04
N CYS A 60 6.21 0.18 8.72
CA CYS A 60 6.60 1.22 9.67
C CYS A 60 5.61 1.38 10.84
N LEU A 61 4.38 0.89 10.73
CA LEU A 61 3.38 0.90 11.80
C LEU A 61 3.56 -0.26 12.79
N LEU A 62 4.28 -1.33 12.43
CA LEU A 62 4.52 -2.49 13.29
C LEU A 62 5.15 -2.13 14.64
N PRO A 63 6.22 -1.30 14.70
CA PRO A 63 6.83 -0.94 15.97
C PRO A 63 5.87 -0.13 16.86
N LEU A 64 4.98 0.68 16.28
CA LEU A 64 4.01 1.49 17.03
C LEU A 64 2.91 0.64 17.67
N HIS A 65 2.49 -0.44 17.01
CA HIS A 65 1.55 -1.39 17.57
C HIS A 65 2.16 -2.16 18.77
N ASN A 66 3.46 -2.49 18.69
CA ASN A 66 4.17 -3.20 19.75
C ASN A 66 4.49 -2.37 21.01
N ILE A 67 4.42 -1.04 20.94
CA ILE A 67 4.67 -0.13 22.08
C ILE A 67 3.39 0.12 22.90
N SER A 68 2.22 -0.20 22.34
CA SER A 68 0.92 0.03 22.98
C SER A 68 0.41 -1.17 23.79
N GLY A 69 1.25 -2.19 24.02
CA GLY A 69 0.96 -3.41 24.78
C GLY A 69 1.59 -3.42 26.17
#